data_AF-A0A6L8LZQ7-F1
#
_entry.id   AF-A0A6L8LZQ7-F1
#
_cell.length_a   1.000
_cell.length_b   1.000
_cell.length_c   1.000
_cell.angle_alpha   90.00
_cell.angle_beta   90.00
_cell.angle_gamma   90.00
#
_symmetry.space_group_name_H-M   'P 1'
#
loop_
_entity.id
_entity.type
_entity.pdbx_description
1 polymer ?
#
loop_
_entity_poly.entity_id
_entity_poly.type
_entity_poly.pdbx_seq_one_letter_code
_entity_poly.pdbx_strand_id
1 'polypeptide(L)'
;MNTIEQSPNFNAVTGSIYSIQNQKHLDEHKEAFELAGCAWAGFKQWQEAGRKVKKGAKGCKIYMVVERKIRNKDGKPQKNLLDEDAKMTCLKGVYVFNIEHTEEI
;
A
#
# COMPACT_ATOMS: atom_id res chain seq x y z
N MET A 1 0.42 -24.83 22.81
CA MET A 1 0.60 -23.41 22.46
C MET A 1 -0.60 -23.03 21.62
N ASN A 2 -1.53 -22.22 22.15
CA ASN A 2 -2.64 -21.71 21.35
C ASN A 2 -2.08 -20.63 20.42
N THR A 3 -1.88 -20.98 19.16
CA THR A 3 -1.58 -19.99 18.13
C THR A 3 -2.87 -19.20 17.92
N ILE A 4 -2.95 -18.00 18.49
CA ILE A 4 -4.01 -17.05 18.13
C ILE A 4 -3.79 -16.78 16.64
N GLU A 5 -4.70 -17.24 15.78
CA GLU A 5 -4.73 -16.83 14.38
C GLU A 5 -4.91 -15.32 14.32
N GLN A 6 -3.81 -14.58 14.23
CA GLN A 6 -3.89 -13.17 13.92
C GLN A 6 -4.47 -13.04 12.52
N SER A 7 -5.58 -12.30 12.42
CA SER A 7 -6.19 -11.99 11.14
C SER A 7 -5.17 -11.29 10.24
N PRO A 8 -5.03 -11.68 8.96
CA PRO A 8 -4.03 -11.09 8.10
C PRO A 8 -4.35 -9.62 7.82
N ASN A 9 -3.31 -8.79 7.69
CA ASN A 9 -3.51 -7.41 7.29
C ASN A 9 -4.04 -7.35 5.85
N PHE A 10 -5.02 -6.48 5.60
CA PHE A 10 -5.69 -6.37 4.31
C PHE A 10 -5.94 -4.92 3.90
N ASN A 11 -6.11 -4.70 2.60
CA ASN A 11 -6.47 -3.40 2.07
C ASN A 11 -7.97 -3.14 2.30
N ALA A 12 -8.31 -2.11 3.05
CA ALA A 12 -9.69 -1.82 3.45
C ALA A 12 -10.63 -1.47 2.28
N VAL A 13 -10.08 -1.00 1.16
CA VAL A 13 -10.87 -0.58 -0.01
C VAL A 13 -10.98 -1.71 -1.03
N THR A 14 -9.91 -2.47 -1.28
CA THR A 14 -9.93 -3.55 -2.27
C THR A 14 -10.26 -4.92 -1.68
N GLY A 15 -10.28 -5.06 -0.35
CA GLY A 15 -10.42 -6.33 0.36
C GLY A 15 -9.22 -7.28 0.20
N SER A 16 -8.17 -6.87 -0.51
CA SER A 16 -7.04 -7.75 -0.85
C SER A 16 -6.11 -7.95 0.34
N ILE A 17 -5.70 -9.18 0.59
CA ILE A 17 -4.71 -9.51 1.62
C ILE A 17 -3.31 -9.11 1.14
N TYR A 18 -2.52 -8.45 1.99
CA TYR A 18 -1.14 -8.10 1.64
C TYR A 18 -0.24 -9.34 1.58
N SER A 19 0.75 -9.32 0.68
CA SER A 19 1.76 -10.37 0.55
C SER A 19 2.53 -10.61 1.85
N ILE A 20 3.10 -11.81 2.04
CA ILE A 20 3.84 -12.22 3.25
C ILE A 20 4.91 -11.20 3.68
N GLN A 21 5.71 -10.66 2.76
CA GLN A 21 6.73 -9.66 3.10
C GLN A 21 6.11 -8.36 3.62
N ASN A 22 4.98 -7.95 3.04
CA ASN A 22 4.26 -6.76 3.50
C ASN A 22 3.51 -7.04 4.81
N GLN A 23 3.03 -8.27 5.06
CA GLN A 23 2.46 -8.63 6.38
C GLN A 23 3.46 -8.32 7.49
N LYS A 24 4.72 -8.79 7.34
CA LYS A 24 5.79 -8.52 8.30
C LYS A 24 5.98 -7.02 8.56
N HIS A 25 6.07 -6.19 7.51
CA HIS A 25 6.21 -4.74 7.67
C HIS A 25 5.01 -4.09 8.38
N LEU A 26 3.80 -4.59 8.12
CA LEU A 26 2.59 -4.08 8.75
C LEU A 26 2.51 -4.51 10.22
N ASP A 27 2.90 -5.75 10.54
CA ASP A 27 2.93 -6.26 11.91
C ASP A 27 3.99 -5.54 12.77
N GLU A 28 5.20 -5.35 12.25
CA GLU A 28 6.24 -4.55 12.91
C GLU A 28 5.77 -3.10 13.14
N HIS A 29 5.03 -2.52 12.18
CA HIS A 29 4.47 -1.18 12.32
C HIS A 29 3.31 -1.14 13.32
N LYS A 30 2.49 -2.19 13.43
CA LYS A 30 1.46 -2.29 14.48
C LYS A 30 2.10 -2.30 15.85
N GLU A 31 3.12 -3.11 16.03
CA GLU A 31 3.85 -3.19 17.30
C GLU A 31 4.47 -1.84 17.69
N ALA A 32 5.15 -1.17 16.74
CA ALA A 32 5.81 0.11 16.99
C ALA A 32 4.87 1.27 17.32
N PHE A 33 3.61 1.21 16.89
CA PHE A 33 2.60 2.26 17.08
C PHE A 33 1.41 1.81 17.92
N GLU A 34 1.51 0.65 18.58
CA GLU A 34 0.48 0.07 19.44
C GLU A 34 -0.90 -0.06 18.77
N LEU A 35 -0.90 -0.50 17.50
CA LEU A 35 -2.11 -0.65 16.68
C LEU A 35 -2.61 -2.10 16.71
N ALA A 36 -3.92 -2.30 16.78
CA ALA A 36 -4.58 -3.61 16.77
C ALA A 36 -5.28 -3.92 15.43
N GLY A 37 -5.68 -2.89 14.68
CA GLY A 37 -6.45 -3.00 13.46
C GLY A 37 -5.69 -3.70 12.34
N CYS A 38 -6.37 -4.58 11.59
CA CYS A 38 -5.79 -5.27 10.43
C CYS A 38 -6.14 -4.58 9.09
N ALA A 39 -6.94 -3.52 9.13
CA ALA A 39 -7.37 -2.78 7.96
C ALA A 39 -6.39 -1.64 7.65
N TRP A 40 -5.90 -1.61 6.41
CA TRP A 40 -4.96 -0.59 5.94
C TRP A 40 -5.38 -0.04 4.58
N ALA A 41 -5.07 1.21 4.28
CA ALA A 41 -5.24 1.73 2.93
C ALA A 41 -4.28 2.89 2.66
N GLY A 42 -4.05 3.20 1.39
CA GLY A 42 -3.34 4.42 1.01
C GLY A 42 -4.11 5.68 1.43
N PHE A 43 -3.42 6.81 1.52
CA PHE A 43 -4.04 8.08 1.92
C PHE A 43 -5.31 8.42 1.10
N LYS A 44 -5.23 8.35 -0.23
CA LYS A 44 -6.36 8.62 -1.13
C LYS A 44 -7.49 7.59 -0.98
N GLN A 45 -7.13 6.32 -0.79
CA GLN A 45 -8.10 5.25 -0.57
C GLN A 45 -8.93 5.50 0.70
N TRP A 46 -8.30 6.01 1.77
CA TRP A 46 -9.05 6.39 2.97
C TRP A 46 -10.02 7.55 2.72
N GLN A 47 -9.60 8.55 1.94
CA GLN A 47 -10.48 9.66 1.55
C GLN A 47 -11.69 9.17 0.75
N GLU A 48 -11.47 8.27 -0.21
CA GLU A 48 -12.54 7.64 -1.00
C GLU A 48 -13.47 6.79 -0.12
N ALA A 49 -12.96 6.22 0.97
CA ALA A 49 -13.72 5.48 1.97
C ALA A 49 -14.36 6.36 3.07
N GLY A 50 -14.40 7.70 2.89
CA GLY A 50 -15.05 8.61 3.85
C GLY A 50 -14.26 8.85 5.14
N ARG A 51 -12.94 8.62 5.13
CA ARG A 51 -12.06 8.79 6.29
C ARG A 51 -10.89 9.72 5.96
N LYS A 52 -10.38 10.40 6.97
CA LYS A 52 -9.15 11.21 6.88
C LYS A 52 -8.07 10.63 7.77
N VAL A 53 -6.82 10.67 7.29
CA VAL A 53 -5.65 10.31 8.10
C VAL A 53 -5.42 11.42 9.13
N LYS A 54 -5.30 11.06 10.42
CA LYS A 54 -5.05 11.98 11.53
C LYS A 54 -3.75 12.75 11.29
N LYS A 55 -3.74 14.04 11.65
CA LYS A 55 -2.53 14.88 11.53
C LYS A 55 -1.39 14.27 12.37
N GLY A 56 -0.24 14.07 11.75
CA GLY A 56 0.95 13.53 12.42
C GLY A 56 1.09 12.00 12.37
N ALA A 57 0.04 11.27 11.95
CA ALA A 57 0.09 9.82 11.82
C ALA A 57 1.16 9.37 10.81
N LYS A 58 1.84 8.27 11.12
CA LYS A 58 2.93 7.72 10.29
C LYS A 58 2.42 6.54 9.48
N GLY A 59 2.60 6.60 8.17
CA GLY A 59 2.28 5.49 7.28
C GLY A 59 3.35 4.39 7.34
N CYS A 60 2.92 3.15 7.18
CA CYS A 60 3.81 2.01 6.95
C CYS A 60 4.20 1.97 5.47
N LYS A 61 5.50 1.78 5.18
CA LYS A 61 6.00 1.63 3.82
C LYS A 61 5.91 0.17 3.40
N ILE A 62 5.12 -0.10 2.38
CA ILE A 62 5.01 -1.43 1.75
C ILE A 62 5.55 -1.38 0.33
N TYR A 63 5.83 -2.55 -0.24
CA TYR A 63 6.34 -2.66 -1.60
C TYR A 63 5.36 -3.40 -2.50
N MET A 64 5.15 -2.88 -3.70
CA MET A 64 4.31 -3.50 -4.72
C MET A 64 5.03 -3.53 -6.06
N VAL A 65 4.80 -4.59 -6.82
CA VAL A 65 5.26 -4.70 -8.21
C VAL A 65 4.28 -3.93 -9.08
N VAL A 66 4.80 -3.00 -9.89
CA VAL A 66 3.99 -2.18 -10.81
C VAL A 66 4.60 -2.18 -12.19
N GLU A 67 3.74 -2.05 -13.20
CA GLU A 67 4.17 -1.72 -14.55
C GLU A 67 4.26 -0.21 -14.71
N ARG A 68 5.40 0.28 -15.23
CA ARG A 68 5.60 1.69 -15.55
C ARG A 68 5.96 1.84 -17.02
N LYS A 69 5.32 2.80 -17.70
CA LYS A 69 5.70 3.20 -19.06
C LYS A 69 7.14 3.76 -19.07
N ILE A 70 7.97 3.24 -19.97
CA ILE A 70 9.32 3.73 -20.21
C ILE A 70 9.20 5.03 -21.00
N ARG A 71 9.91 6.07 -20.55
CA ARG A 71 9.95 7.37 -21.20
C ARG A 71 11.34 7.62 -21.78
N ASN A 72 11.40 8.21 -22.97
CA ASN A 72 12.64 8.65 -23.59
C ASN A 72 13.20 9.92 -22.91
N LYS A 73 14.33 10.43 -23.39
CA LYS A 73 14.99 11.63 -22.84
C LYS A 73 14.12 12.89 -22.88
N ASP A 74 13.16 12.95 -23.81
CA ASP A 74 12.20 14.05 -23.96
C ASP A 74 10.91 13.83 -23.13
N GLY A 75 10.87 12.78 -22.32
CA GLY A 75 9.71 12.43 -21.50
C GLY A 75 8.55 11.77 -22.25
N LYS A 76 8.67 11.48 -23.55
CA LYS A 76 7.63 10.79 -24.34
C LYS A 76 7.69 9.27 -24.13
N PRO A 77 6.56 8.54 -24.17
CA PRO A 77 6.57 7.09 -24.10
C PRO A 77 7.44 6.48 -25.20
N GLN A 78 8.34 5.57 -24.82
CA GLN A 78 9.10 4.77 -25.78
C GLN A 78 8.19 3.72 -26.41
N LYS A 79 8.37 3.43 -27.70
CA LYS A 79 7.64 2.36 -28.40
C LYS A 79 8.42 1.05 -28.43
N ASN A 80 7.73 -0.08 -28.38
CA ASN A 80 8.32 -1.42 -28.57
C ASN A 80 8.30 -1.84 -30.06
N LEU A 81 8.73 -3.06 -30.38
CA LEU A 81 8.77 -3.59 -31.76
C LEU A 81 7.39 -3.73 -32.41
N LEU A 82 6.31 -3.61 -31.64
CA LEU A 82 4.91 -3.69 -32.07
C LEU A 82 4.22 -2.31 -32.07
N ASP A 83 4.98 -1.22 -31.95
CA ASP A 83 4.50 0.18 -31.87
C ASP A 83 3.60 0.50 -30.64
N GLU A 84 3.68 -0.32 -29.59
CA GLU A 84 3.01 -0.09 -28.31
C GLU A 84 3.90 0.62 -27.31
N ASP A 85 3.30 1.28 -26.30
CA ASP A 85 4.07 1.91 -25.22
C ASP A 85 4.87 0.85 -24.45
N ALA A 86 6.19 0.94 -24.52
CA ALA A 86 7.11 0.07 -23.80
C ALA A 86 6.90 0.24 -22.28
N LYS A 87 6.79 -0.88 -21.58
CA LYS A 87 6.63 -0.93 -20.12
C LYS A 87 7.80 -1.66 -19.49
N MET A 88 8.09 -1.30 -18.25
CA MET A 88 8.98 -2.04 -17.38
C MET A 88 8.26 -2.41 -16.09
N THR A 89 8.56 -3.60 -15.58
CA THR A 89 8.14 -4.04 -14.25
C THR A 89 9.13 -3.52 -13.22
N CYS A 90 8.65 -2.81 -12.21
CA CYS A 90 9.49 -2.32 -11.13
C CYS A 90 8.85 -2.51 -9.75
N LEU A 91 9.70 -2.59 -8.73
CA LEU A 91 9.27 -2.56 -7.34
C LEU A 91 9.09 -1.11 -6.90
N LYS A 92 7.92 -0.75 -6.40
CA LYS A 92 7.59 0.58 -5.90
C LYS A 92 7.22 0.53 -4.43
N GLY A 93 7.89 1.38 -3.64
CA GLY A 93 7.47 1.65 -2.26
C GLY A 93 6.26 2.59 -2.23
N VAL A 94 5.22 2.21 -1.50
CA VAL A 94 4.03 3.04 -1.25
C VAL A 94 3.72 3.08 0.24
N TYR A 95 3.07 4.14 0.70
CA TYR A 95 2.69 4.29 2.10
C TYR A 95 1.20 3.97 2.30
N VAL A 96 0.93 3.14 3.29
CA VAL A 96 -0.42 2.81 3.76
C VAL A 96 -0.57 3.17 5.23
N PHE A 97 -1.80 3.46 5.64
CA PHE A 97 -2.15 3.87 6.99
C PHE A 97 -3.13 2.89 7.58
N ASN A 98 -2.93 2.52 8.84
CA ASN A 98 -3.84 1.68 9.58
C ASN A 98 -5.16 2.43 9.81
N ILE A 99 -6.27 1.71 9.93
CA ILE A 99 -7.58 2.31 10.27
C ILE A 99 -7.51 3.18 11.54
N GLU A 100 -6.71 2.80 12.54
CA GLU A 100 -6.58 3.56 13.80
C GLU A 100 -5.83 4.89 13.63
N HIS A 101 -5.06 5.04 12.55
CA HIS A 101 -4.47 6.30 12.12
C HIS A 101 -5.46 7.22 11.40
N THR A 102 -6.73 6.83 11.29
CA THR A 102 -7.75 7.58 10.60
C THR A 102 -8.92 7.93 11.52
N GLU A 103 -9.70 8.91 11.10
CA GLU A 103 -10.94 9.34 11.73
C GLU A 103 -11.99 9.56 10.65
N GLU A 104 -13.26 9.44 11.01
CA GLU A 104 -14.37 9.74 10.10
C GLU A 104 -14.37 11.23 9.77
N ILE A 105 -14.85 11.54 8.56
CA ILE A 105 -14.99 12.93 8.08
C ILE A 105 -16.29 13.51 8.61
#